data_AF-Q55EM1-F1
#
_entry.id   AF-Q55EM1-F1
#
_cell.length_a   1.000
_cell.length_b   1.000
_cell.length_c   1.000
_cell.angle_alpha   90.00
_cell.angle_beta   90.00
_cell.angle_gamma   90.00
#
_symmetry.space_group_name_H-M   'P 1'
#
loop_
_entity.id
_entity.type
_entity.pdbx_description
1 polymer ?
#
loop_
_entity_poly.entity_id
_entity_poly.type
_entity_poly.pdbx_seq_one_letter_code
_entity_poly.pdbx_strand_id
1 'polypeptide(L)'
;MKERTSVECPHLDLSVEDAEENCSKYLWLLTDLDEFPMFKPSACTVDCKEKMLKIIDIILFKHYKFSRDYFEDCKMVFGQGVDGMPLSEYIICIEENDFNERTALLTNLQYINGKIVRLCEVPKENDDTRQEEINKTITIFVSILNKIKN
;
A
#
# COMPACT_ATOMS: atom_id res chain seq x y z
N MET A 1 46.99 -16.77 18.32
CA MET A 1 45.56 -16.97 18.59
C MET A 1 44.80 -16.32 17.46
N LYS A 2 44.02 -17.06 16.66
CA LYS A 2 43.12 -16.41 15.69
C LYS A 2 41.98 -15.81 16.50
N GLU A 3 41.84 -14.48 16.47
CA GLU A 3 40.64 -13.81 16.95
C GLU A 3 39.44 -14.53 16.33
N ARG A 4 38.60 -15.10 17.19
CA ARG A 4 37.26 -15.50 16.76
C ARG A 4 36.57 -14.19 16.47
N THR A 5 36.53 -13.79 15.21
CA THR A 5 35.60 -12.76 14.75
C THR A 5 34.25 -13.16 15.31
N SER A 6 33.67 -12.31 16.17
CA SER A 6 32.33 -12.54 16.67
C SER A 6 31.46 -12.76 15.44
N VAL A 7 30.82 -13.92 15.33
CA VAL A 7 29.95 -14.19 14.19
C VAL A 7 28.82 -13.17 14.30
N GLU A 8 28.83 -12.17 13.42
CA GLU A 8 27.84 -11.11 13.46
C GLU A 8 26.45 -11.69 13.14
N CYS A 9 25.45 -11.17 13.84
CA CYS A 9 24.08 -11.55 13.61
C CYS A 9 23.67 -11.09 12.20
N PRO A 10 23.19 -11.99 11.32
CA PRO A 10 22.79 -11.62 9.97
C PRO A 10 21.55 -10.71 9.93
N HIS A 11 20.85 -10.55 11.05
CA HIS A 11 19.71 -9.65 11.21
C HIS A 11 20.07 -8.32 11.86
N LEU A 12 21.36 -8.00 12.01
CA LEU A 12 21.79 -6.78 12.71
C LEU A 12 21.21 -5.52 12.06
N ASP A 13 21.20 -5.48 10.73
CA ASP A 13 20.74 -4.33 9.93
C ASP A 13 19.22 -4.25 9.78
N LEU A 14 18.48 -5.23 10.32
CA LEU A 14 17.02 -5.22 10.32
C LEU A 14 16.51 -4.63 11.63
N SER A 15 15.66 -3.62 11.56
CA SER A 15 15.07 -2.97 12.74
C SER A 15 13.55 -2.87 12.63
N VAL A 16 12.90 -2.65 13.77
CA VAL A 16 11.44 -2.47 13.83
C VAL A 16 11.06 -1.14 13.18
N GLU A 17 11.84 -0.10 13.46
CA GLU A 17 11.64 1.25 12.94
C GLU A 17 11.77 1.29 11.41
N ASP A 18 12.81 0.66 10.86
CA ASP A 18 13.00 0.55 9.40
C ASP A 18 11.90 -0.30 8.76
N ALA A 19 11.40 -1.34 9.45
CA ALA A 19 10.27 -2.12 8.97
C ALA A 19 8.97 -1.28 8.92
N GLU A 20 8.76 -0.38 9.87
CA GLU A 20 7.60 0.52 9.87
C GLU A 20 7.66 1.56 8.75
N GLU A 21 8.84 2.09 8.45
CA GLU A 21 9.05 3.10 7.41
C GLU A 21 9.13 2.49 6.00
N ASN A 22 9.73 1.32 5.86
CA ASN A 22 10.03 0.69 4.57
C ASN A 22 9.32 -0.66 4.40
N CYS A 23 8.00 -0.68 4.64
CA CYS A 23 7.22 -1.92 4.68
C CYS A 23 7.38 -2.80 3.42
N SER A 24 7.39 -2.18 2.24
CA SER A 24 7.55 -2.87 0.96
C SER A 24 8.88 -3.63 0.84
N LYS A 25 9.98 -3.02 1.31
CA LYS A 25 11.31 -3.66 1.35
C LYS A 25 11.28 -4.91 2.23
N TYR A 26 10.69 -4.82 3.41
CA TYR A 26 10.63 -5.95 4.34
C TYR A 26 9.64 -7.03 3.89
N LEU A 27 8.53 -6.66 3.27
CA LEU A 27 7.62 -7.63 2.67
C LEU A 27 8.35 -8.45 1.62
N TRP A 28 9.11 -7.79 0.74
CA TRP A 28 9.94 -8.46 -0.26
C TRP A 28 10.93 -9.43 0.39
N LEU A 29 11.71 -8.96 1.38
CA LEU A 29 12.63 -9.81 2.15
C LEU A 29 11.94 -11.03 2.77
N LEU A 30 10.71 -10.88 3.28
CA LEU A 30 9.96 -11.98 3.89
C LEU A 30 9.39 -13.00 2.88
N THR A 31 9.11 -12.55 1.66
CA THR A 31 8.53 -13.39 0.60
C THR A 31 9.57 -14.04 -0.30
N ASP A 32 10.76 -13.45 -0.40
CA ASP A 32 11.88 -14.03 -1.14
C ASP A 32 12.71 -14.92 -0.20
N LEU A 33 12.60 -16.23 -0.43
CA LEU A 33 13.23 -17.26 0.38
C LEU A 33 14.76 -17.18 0.36
N ASP A 34 15.35 -16.61 -0.70
CA ASP A 34 16.79 -16.51 -0.87
C ASP A 34 17.37 -15.26 -0.21
N GLU A 35 16.54 -14.25 0.04
CA GLU A 35 16.95 -12.95 0.57
C GLU A 35 16.75 -12.83 2.09
N PHE A 36 15.82 -13.59 2.67
CA PHE A 36 15.62 -13.55 4.12
C PHE A 36 16.80 -14.18 4.87
N PRO A 37 17.52 -13.43 5.74
CA PRO A 37 18.69 -13.97 6.38
C PRO A 37 18.33 -15.13 7.32
N MET A 38 19.03 -16.25 7.21
CA MET A 38 18.81 -17.41 8.08
C MET A 38 19.26 -17.14 9.53
N PHE A 39 18.51 -17.68 10.50
CA PHE A 39 18.96 -17.71 11.90
C PHE A 39 20.24 -18.52 12.05
N LYS A 40 21.23 -17.93 12.73
CA LYS A 40 22.50 -18.58 13.07
C LYS A 40 22.58 -18.73 14.59
N PRO A 41 22.43 -19.93 15.18
CA PRO A 41 22.47 -20.13 16.63
C PRO A 41 23.74 -19.63 17.32
N SER A 42 24.85 -19.52 16.58
CA SER A 42 26.11 -18.96 17.08
C SER A 42 26.15 -17.43 17.15
N ALA A 43 25.16 -16.73 16.62
CA ALA A 43 25.13 -15.27 16.47
C ALA A 43 23.80 -14.63 16.89
N CYS A 44 22.68 -15.26 16.57
CA CYS A 44 21.34 -14.74 16.89
C CYS A 44 20.98 -15.01 18.35
N THR A 45 20.54 -13.96 19.05
CA THR A 45 20.06 -14.03 20.43
C THR A 45 18.55 -14.25 20.51
N VAL A 46 18.03 -14.48 21.72
CA VAL A 46 16.58 -14.49 21.99
C VAL A 46 15.96 -13.14 21.61
N ASP A 47 16.59 -12.03 22.00
CA ASP A 47 16.14 -10.68 21.65
C ASP A 47 16.07 -10.45 20.14
N CYS A 48 17.05 -11.00 19.39
CA CYS A 48 17.02 -10.96 17.94
C CYS A 48 15.78 -11.68 17.38
N LYS A 49 15.45 -12.86 17.92
CA LYS A 49 14.25 -13.59 17.51
C LYS A 49 12.98 -12.81 17.82
N GLU A 50 12.87 -12.21 18.99
CA GLU A 50 11.71 -11.38 19.36
C GLU A 50 11.57 -10.15 18.46
N LYS A 51 12.69 -9.48 18.15
CA LYS A 51 12.73 -8.38 17.17
C LYS A 51 12.20 -8.83 15.81
N MET A 52 12.66 -9.96 15.30
CA MET A 52 12.23 -10.48 14.00
C MET A 52 10.73 -10.85 13.98
N LEU A 53 10.20 -11.38 15.09
CA LEU A 53 8.76 -11.64 15.21
C LEU A 53 7.95 -10.34 15.14
N LYS A 54 8.36 -9.29 15.85
CA LYS A 54 7.71 -7.98 15.77
C LYS A 54 7.73 -7.40 14.36
N ILE A 55 8.87 -7.50 13.67
CA ILE A 55 8.99 -7.09 12.26
C ILE A 55 7.97 -7.85 11.40
N ILE A 56 7.89 -9.17 11.51
CA ILE A 56 6.93 -9.98 10.75
C ILE A 56 5.49 -9.54 11.03
N ASP A 57 5.14 -9.38 12.31
CA ASP A 57 3.79 -8.99 12.71
C ASP A 57 3.40 -7.63 12.12
N ILE A 58 4.29 -6.63 12.18
CA ILE A 58 4.06 -5.30 11.62
C ILE A 58 3.84 -5.37 10.11
N ILE A 59 4.72 -6.07 9.40
CA ILE A 59 4.70 -6.12 7.94
C ILE A 59 3.47 -6.86 7.44
N LEU A 60 3.17 -8.03 7.99
CA LEU A 60 2.01 -8.81 7.60
C LEU A 60 0.71 -8.09 7.97
N PHE A 61 0.63 -7.46 9.15
CA PHE A 61 -0.54 -6.69 9.55
C PHE A 61 -0.78 -5.50 8.63
N LYS A 62 0.25 -4.71 8.32
CA LYS A 62 0.14 -3.58 7.38
C LYS A 62 -0.25 -4.04 5.99
N HIS A 63 0.43 -5.06 5.45
CA HIS A 63 0.12 -5.60 4.13
C HIS A 63 -1.32 -6.13 4.05
N TYR A 64 -1.76 -6.88 5.06
CA TYR A 64 -3.14 -7.34 5.16
C TYR A 64 -4.12 -6.18 5.18
N LYS A 65 -3.88 -5.17 6.03
CA LYS A 65 -4.74 -3.98 6.13
C LYS A 65 -4.86 -3.28 4.78
N PHE A 66 -3.75 -2.97 4.12
CA PHE A 66 -3.77 -2.32 2.81
C PHE A 66 -4.46 -3.16 1.74
N SER A 67 -4.22 -4.47 1.72
CA SER A 67 -4.86 -5.36 0.75
C SER A 67 -6.37 -5.44 0.95
N ARG A 68 -6.82 -5.53 2.21
CA ARG A 68 -8.24 -5.54 2.53
C ARG A 68 -8.89 -4.21 2.15
N ASP A 69 -8.28 -3.11 2.59
CA ASP A 69 -8.76 -1.76 2.32
C ASP A 69 -8.82 -1.48 0.80
N TYR A 70 -7.84 -1.97 0.03
CA TYR A 70 -7.86 -1.96 -1.44
C TYR A 70 -9.09 -2.64 -2.03
N PHE A 71 -9.43 -3.86 -1.59
CA PHE A 71 -10.61 -4.56 -2.11
C PHE A 71 -11.93 -3.92 -1.69
N GLU A 72 -11.95 -3.22 -0.55
CA GLU A 72 -13.11 -2.44 -0.09
C GLU A 72 -13.26 -1.12 -0.89
N ASP A 73 -12.15 -0.45 -1.18
CA ASP A 73 -12.13 0.87 -1.79
C ASP A 73 -12.19 0.80 -3.32
N CYS A 74 -11.59 -0.20 -3.98
CA CYS A 74 -11.56 -0.27 -5.44
C CYS A 74 -12.92 -0.59 -6.05
N LYS A 75 -13.28 0.18 -7.09
CA LYS A 75 -14.51 0.05 -7.85
C LYS A 75 -14.35 -0.96 -8.98
N MET A 76 -15.40 -1.73 -9.22
CA MET A 76 -15.54 -2.52 -10.44
C MET A 76 -16.14 -1.62 -11.53
N VAL A 77 -15.29 -1.09 -12.42
CA VAL A 77 -15.72 -0.21 -13.52
C VAL A 77 -15.94 -1.04 -14.79
N PHE A 78 -17.21 -1.29 -15.15
CA PHE A 78 -17.56 -2.07 -16.33
C PHE A 78 -17.69 -1.20 -17.58
N GLY A 79 -17.30 -1.73 -18.74
CA GLY A 79 -17.62 -1.16 -20.05
C GLY A 79 -16.78 0.03 -20.51
N GLN A 80 -15.83 0.52 -19.70
CA GLN A 80 -14.95 1.63 -20.09
C GLN A 80 -13.61 1.18 -20.70
N GLY A 81 -13.32 -0.12 -20.70
CA GLY A 81 -12.04 -0.66 -21.20
C GLY A 81 -10.82 -0.18 -20.41
N VAL A 82 -11.03 0.19 -19.14
CA VAL A 82 -9.97 0.64 -18.23
C VAL A 82 -9.66 -0.52 -17.28
N ASP A 83 -8.38 -0.86 -17.17
CA ASP A 83 -7.92 -1.83 -16.19
C ASP A 83 -8.06 -1.25 -14.78
N GLY A 84 -8.35 -2.13 -13.81
CA GLY A 84 -8.41 -1.77 -12.40
C GLY A 84 -7.10 -1.15 -11.90
N MET A 85 -7.18 -0.52 -10.73
CA MET A 85 -6.01 0.00 -10.05
C MET A 85 -5.20 -1.19 -9.48
N PRO A 86 -3.90 -1.31 -9.72
CA PRO A 86 -3.07 -2.28 -9.03
C PRO A 86 -2.97 -1.96 -7.53
N LEU A 87 -2.80 -2.99 -6.69
CA LEU A 87 -2.63 -2.81 -5.24
C LEU A 87 -1.45 -1.88 -4.90
N SER A 88 -0.35 -1.95 -5.66
CA SER A 88 0.81 -1.07 -5.45
C SER A 88 0.48 0.40 -5.73
N GLU A 89 -0.30 0.68 -6.78
CA GLU A 89 -0.77 2.03 -7.11
C GLU A 89 -1.68 2.56 -5.99
N TYR A 90 -2.57 1.71 -5.45
CA TYR A 90 -3.42 2.06 -4.31
C TYR A 90 -2.60 2.37 -3.04
N ILE A 91 -1.61 1.54 -2.71
CA ILE A 91 -0.76 1.78 -1.53
C ILE A 91 -0.03 3.11 -1.65
N ILE A 92 0.60 3.39 -2.79
CA ILE A 92 1.29 4.67 -3.05
C ILE A 92 0.31 5.84 -2.90
N CYS A 93 -0.88 5.73 -3.50
CA CYS A 93 -1.93 6.74 -3.38
C CYS A 93 -2.25 7.06 -1.91
N ILE A 94 -2.41 6.04 -1.05
CA ILE A 94 -2.71 6.24 0.38
C ILE A 94 -1.50 6.79 1.15
N GLU A 95 -0.31 6.23 0.95
CA GLU A 95 0.90 6.59 1.72
C GLU A 95 1.42 7.98 1.35
N GLU A 96 1.44 8.30 0.06
CA GLU A 96 1.88 9.61 -0.45
C GLU A 96 0.74 10.65 -0.45
N ASN A 97 -0.48 10.23 -0.11
CA ASN A 97 -1.68 11.06 -0.15
C ASN A 97 -1.88 11.68 -1.55
N ASP A 98 -1.52 10.93 -2.59
CA ASP A 98 -1.59 11.32 -4.00
C ASP A 98 -2.94 10.92 -4.61
N PHE A 99 -3.83 11.90 -4.79
CA PHE A 99 -5.15 11.69 -5.33
C PHE A 99 -5.31 12.36 -6.69
N ASN A 100 -5.54 11.54 -7.72
CA ASN A 100 -5.70 12.00 -9.10
C ASN A 100 -7.04 11.51 -9.70
N GLU A 101 -7.29 11.89 -10.96
CA GLU A 101 -8.52 11.53 -11.67
C GLU A 101 -8.72 10.02 -11.82
N ARG A 102 -7.62 9.27 -12.01
CA ARG A 102 -7.66 7.80 -12.10
C ARG A 102 -8.05 7.20 -10.75
N THR A 103 -7.51 7.71 -9.64
CA THR A 103 -7.93 7.31 -8.29
C THR A 103 -9.42 7.57 -8.07
N ALA A 104 -9.92 8.75 -8.43
CA ALA A 104 -11.34 9.08 -8.30
C ALA A 104 -12.26 8.15 -9.12
N LEU A 105 -11.83 7.79 -10.33
CA LEU A 105 -12.55 6.89 -11.21
C LEU A 105 -12.59 5.46 -10.66
N LEU A 106 -11.46 4.97 -10.14
CA LEU A 106 -11.27 3.55 -9.81
C LEU A 106 -11.44 3.22 -8.33
N THR A 107 -11.68 4.19 -7.46
CA THR A 107 -11.82 3.96 -6.01
C THR A 107 -12.99 4.74 -5.40
N ASN A 108 -13.48 4.27 -4.25
CA ASN A 108 -14.46 4.92 -3.38
C ASN A 108 -13.79 5.92 -2.42
N LEU A 109 -12.72 6.58 -2.88
CA LEU A 109 -11.96 7.56 -2.11
C LEU A 109 -12.26 8.98 -2.60
N GLN A 110 -11.95 9.96 -1.75
CA GLN A 110 -12.04 11.38 -2.06
C GLN A 110 -10.90 12.16 -1.43
N TYR A 111 -10.54 13.29 -2.04
CA TYR A 111 -9.58 14.23 -1.46
C TYR A 111 -10.32 15.41 -0.83
N ILE A 112 -10.32 15.48 0.50
CA ILE A 112 -11.00 16.53 1.27
C ILE A 112 -9.98 17.17 2.22
N ASN A 113 -9.89 18.50 2.19
CA ASN A 113 -9.01 19.28 3.08
C ASN A 113 -7.55 18.80 3.08
N GLY A 114 -7.03 18.44 1.90
CA GLY A 114 -5.65 17.98 1.76
C GLY A 114 -5.43 16.53 2.21
N LYS A 115 -6.48 15.73 2.39
CA LYS A 115 -6.36 14.34 2.82
C LYS A 115 -7.31 13.42 2.06
N ILE A 116 -6.85 12.22 1.76
CA ILE A 116 -7.69 11.14 1.24
C ILE A 116 -8.60 10.59 2.36
N VAL A 117 -9.90 10.45 2.04
CA VAL A 117 -10.93 9.89 2.92
C VAL A 117 -11.79 8.85 2.19
N ARG A 118 -12.38 7.91 2.93
CA ARG A 118 -13.31 6.91 2.38
C ARG A 118 -14.73 7.47 2.29
N LEU A 119 -15.44 7.17 1.21
CA LEU A 119 -16.82 7.63 1.00
C LEU A 119 -17.79 7.20 2.11
N CYS A 120 -17.55 6.05 2.74
CA CYS A 120 -18.35 5.56 3.88
C CYS A 120 -18.34 6.53 5.07
N GLU A 121 -17.37 7.44 5.16
CA GLU A 121 -17.17 8.37 6.27
C GLU A 121 -17.84 9.74 6.05
N VAL A 122 -18.34 10.04 4.84
CA VAL A 122 -18.92 11.36 4.56
C VAL A 122 -20.44 11.36 4.79
N PRO A 123 -20.99 12.26 5.64
CA PRO A 123 -22.42 12.37 5.83
C PRO A 123 -23.16 12.60 4.51
N LYS A 124 -24.25 11.86 4.30
CA LYS A 124 -25.05 11.79 3.06
C LYS A 124 -25.60 13.14 2.56
N GLU A 125 -25.58 14.20 3.36
CA GLU A 125 -26.10 15.52 2.96
C GLU A 125 -25.31 16.16 1.81
N ASN A 126 -24.10 15.68 1.51
CA ASN A 126 -23.29 16.17 0.39
C ASN A 126 -23.42 15.34 -0.92
N ASP A 127 -24.22 14.27 -0.96
CA ASP A 127 -24.15 13.25 -2.01
C ASP A 127 -24.77 13.70 -3.36
N ASP A 128 -25.90 14.42 -3.33
CA ASP A 128 -26.65 14.76 -4.56
C ASP A 128 -25.93 15.78 -5.45
N THR A 129 -25.36 16.83 -4.85
CA THR A 129 -24.57 17.84 -5.58
C THR A 129 -23.25 17.25 -6.11
N ARG A 130 -22.75 16.19 -5.46
CA ARG A 130 -21.48 15.53 -5.76
C ARG A 130 -21.56 14.50 -6.87
N GLN A 131 -22.65 13.73 -6.95
CA GLN A 131 -22.83 12.77 -8.03
C GLN A 131 -22.85 13.49 -9.39
N GLU A 132 -23.38 14.71 -9.45
CA GLU A 132 -23.29 15.57 -10.64
C GLU A 132 -21.85 15.94 -11.02
N GLU A 133 -20.99 16.29 -10.07
CA GLU A 133 -19.59 16.66 -10.36
C GLU A 133 -18.75 15.47 -10.84
N ILE A 134 -18.94 14.29 -10.22
CA ILE A 134 -18.30 13.05 -10.66
C ILE A 134 -18.77 12.70 -12.08
N ASN A 135 -20.09 12.74 -12.32
CA ASN A 135 -20.65 12.46 -13.64
C ASN A 135 -20.14 13.45 -14.71
N LYS A 136 -19.97 14.73 -14.37
CA LYS A 136 -19.34 15.73 -15.26
C LYS A 136 -17.90 15.35 -15.59
N THR A 137 -17.10 14.99 -14.59
CA THR A 137 -15.69 14.62 -14.77
C THR A 137 -15.56 13.37 -15.63
N ILE A 138 -16.36 12.33 -15.36
CA ILE A 138 -16.41 11.10 -16.18
C ILE A 138 -16.80 11.44 -17.63
N THR A 139 -17.80 12.28 -17.82
CA THR A 139 -18.25 12.70 -19.17
C THR A 139 -17.13 13.40 -19.94
N ILE A 140 -16.37 14.28 -19.29
CA ILE A 140 -15.21 14.95 -19.90
C ILE A 140 -14.16 13.92 -20.29
N PHE A 141 -13.83 12.98 -19.41
CA PHE A 141 -12.82 11.96 -19.68
C PHE A 141 -13.20 11.05 -20.84
N VAL A 142 -14.45 10.57 -20.88
CA VAL A 142 -14.98 9.78 -22.00
C VAL A 142 -14.92 10.57 -23.30
N SER A 143 -15.18 11.89 -23.27
CA SER A 143 -15.05 12.76 -24.44
C SER A 143 -13.59 12.87 -24.92
N ILE A 144 -12.63 13.02 -24.00
CA ILE A 144 -11.19 13.08 -24.33
C ILE A 144 -10.72 11.75 -24.94
N LEU A 145 -11.07 10.61 -24.32
CA LEU A 145 -10.72 9.29 -24.85
C LEU A 145 -11.29 9.05 -26.26
N ASN A 146 -12.53 9.48 -26.50
CA ASN A 146 -13.14 9.37 -27.83
C ASN A 146 -12.49 10.27 -28.88
N LYS A 147 -11.89 11.40 -28.48
CA LYS A 147 -11.11 12.26 -29.38
C LYS A 147 -9.73 11.70 -29.71
N ILE A 148 -9.12 10.94 -28.80
CA ILE A 148 -7.81 10.30 -29.04
C ILE A 148 -7.94 9.09 -30.00
N LYS A 149 -9.12 8.44 -30.02
CA LYS A 149 -9.38 7.26 -30.85
C LYS A 149 -9.74 7.56 -32.32
N ASN A 150 -10.02 8.81 -32.68
CA ASN A 150 -10.38 9.23 -34.05
C ASN A 150 -9.33 10.16 -34.63
#